data_AF-A0A929JMK7-F1
#
_entry.id   AF-A0A929JMK7-F1
#
_cell.length_a   1.000
_cell.length_b   1.000
_cell.length_c   1.000
_cell.angle_alpha   90.00
_cell.angle_beta   90.00
_cell.angle_gamma   90.00
#
_symmetry.space_group_name_H-M   'P 1'
#
loop_
_entity.id
_entity.type
_entity.pdbx_description
1 polymer ?
#
loop_
_entity_poly.entity_id
_entity_poly.type
_entity_poly.pdbx_seq_one_letter_code
_entity_poly.pdbx_strand_id
1 'polypeptide(L)' 'MAKTLKYIFLICAGLSILLGLFFRPEHPHFWWEKIPAFDAIFGFLGCILIVVGSKALGHHWLQKDEDYYSD' A
#
# COMPACT_ATOMS: atom_id res chain seq x y z
N MET A 1 -5.20 -3.11 -23.11
CA MET A 1 -4.93 -2.02 -22.15
C MET A 1 -4.62 -2.52 -20.74
N ALA A 2 -5.48 -3.30 -20.07
CA ALA A 2 -5.22 -3.74 -18.69
C ALA A 2 -3.90 -4.51 -18.50
N LYS A 3 -3.48 -5.34 -19.47
CA LYS A 3 -2.20 -6.07 -19.40
C LYS A 3 -1.00 -5.12 -19.46
N THR A 4 -1.02 -4.14 -20.37
CA THR A 4 0.02 -3.12 -20.51
C THR A 4 0.16 -2.28 -19.23
N LEU A 5 -0.97 -1.84 -18.66
CA LEU A 5 -0.97 -1.08 -17.42
C LEU A 5 -0.40 -1.88 -16.23
N LYS A 6 -0.74 -3.17 -16.13
CA LYS A 6 -0.15 -4.08 -15.12
C LYS A 6 1.37 -4.18 -15.26
N TYR A 7 1.88 -4.35 -16.47
CA TYR A 7 3.32 -4.42 -16.69
C TYR A 7 4.02 -3.09 -16.38
N ILE A 8 3.45 -1.96 -16.79
CA ILE A 8 3.99 -0.63 -16.46
C ILE A 8 4.05 -0.45 -14.93
N PHE A 9 2.97 -0.78 -14.23
CA PHE A 9 2.94 -0.70 -12.77
C PHE A 9 3.99 -1.59 -12.12
N LEU A 10 4.11 -2.85 -12.54
CA LEU A 10 5.11 -3.79 -12.01
C LEU A 10 6.54 -3.31 -12.29
N ILE A 11 6.80 -2.78 -13.48
CA ILE A 11 8.10 -2.22 -13.84
C ILE A 11 8.42 -1.01 -12.95
N CYS A 12 7.50 -0.04 -12.83
CA CYS A 12 7.71 1.15 -11.99
C CYS A 12 7.92 0.80 -10.51
N ALA A 13 7.16 -0.16 -9.99
CA ALA A 13 7.32 -0.65 -8.62
C ALA A 13 8.69 -1.32 -8.42
N GLY A 14 9.08 -2.21 -9.35
CA GLY A 14 10.39 -2.86 -9.33
C GLY A 14 11.54 -1.86 -9.42
N LEU A 15 11.43 -0.85 -10.30
CA LEU A 15 12.43 0.20 -10.44
C LEU A 15 12.57 1.04 -9.16
N SER A 16 11.46 1.37 -8.50
CA SER A 16 11.48 2.11 -7.23
C SER A 16 12.19 1.33 -6.12
N ILE A 17 11.96 0.01 -6.05
CA ILE A 17 12.67 -0.87 -5.09
C ILE A 17 14.16 -0.94 -5.42
N LEU A 18 14.53 -1.10 -6.69
CA LEU A 18 15.93 -1.14 -7.12
C LEU A 18 16.66 0.17 -6.80
N LEU A 19 16.04 1.32 -7.06
CA LEU A 19 16.59 2.62 -6.72
C LEU A 19 16.78 2.76 -5.21
N GLY A 20 15.79 2.36 -4.40
CA GLY A 20 15.91 2.39 -2.94
C GLY A 20 16.93 1.40 -2.33
N LEU A 21 17.39 0.41 -3.10
CA LEU A 21 18.49 -0.49 -2.72
C LEU A 21 19.86 0.08 -3.08
N PHE A 22 19.97 0.74 -4.22
CA PHE A 22 21.24 1.28 -4.75
C PHE A 22 21.57 2.68 -4.24
N PHE A 23 20.56 3.54 -4.10
CA PHE A 23 20.71 4.92 -3.67
C PHE A 23 20.28 5.03 -2.22
N ARG A 24 21.26 4.97 -1.31
CA ARG A 24 21.05 5.15 0.11
C ARG A 24 21.18 6.64 0.49
N PRO A 25 20.28 7.20 1.30
CA PRO A 25 20.43 8.56 1.80
C PRO A 25 21.75 8.69 2.58
N GLU A 26 22.59 9.67 2.22
CA GLU A 26 23.87 9.91 2.91
C GLU A 26 23.68 10.45 4.35
N HIS A 27 22.54 11.09 4.60
CA HIS A 27 22.16 11.65 5.90
C HIS A 27 20.77 11.14 6.32
N PRO A 28 20.67 9.91 6.85
CA PRO A 28 19.40 9.43 7.37
C PRO A 28 19.00 10.24 8.61
N HIS A 29 17.90 10.98 8.53
CA HIS A 29 17.36 11.75 9.66
C HIS A 29 16.70 10.83 10.68
N PHE A 30 16.14 9.72 10.20
CA PHE A 30 15.47 8.72 11.01
C PHE A 30 16.11 7.34 10.86
N TRP A 31 16.02 6.52 11.90
CA TRP A 31 16.62 5.18 11.93
C TRP A 31 16.06 4.23 10.86
N TRP A 32 14.78 4.38 10.47
CA TRP A 32 14.14 3.56 9.44
C TRP A 32 14.60 3.89 8.01
N GLU A 33 15.14 5.08 7.74
CA GLU A 33 15.69 5.45 6.43
C GLU A 33 16.97 4.66 6.09
N LYS A 34 17.58 4.02 7.09
CA LYS A 34 18.69 3.07 6.87
C LYS A 34 18.23 1.77 6.24
N ILE A 35 16.95 1.42 6.37
CA ILE A 35 16.37 0.20 5.81
C ILE A 35 16.16 0.45 4.32
N PRO A 36 16.81 -0.33 3.44
CA PRO A 36 16.65 -0.14 2.01
C PRO A 36 15.21 -0.49 1.59
N ALA A 37 14.68 0.27 0.63
CA ALA A 37 13.30 0.13 0.15
C ALA A 37 12.21 0.27 1.24
N PHE A 38 12.51 0.92 2.38
CA PHE A 38 11.55 1.13 3.47
C PHE A 38 10.26 1.79 2.99
N ASP A 39 10.36 2.84 2.18
CA ASP A 39 9.18 3.58 1.70
C ASP A 39 8.24 2.71 0.86
N ALA A 40 8.80 1.81 0.04
CA ALA A 40 8.02 0.88 -0.77
C ALA A 40 7.28 -0.14 0.12
N ILE A 41 7.96 -0.67 1.14
CA ILE A 41 7.38 -1.60 2.11
C ILE A 41 6.28 -0.90 2.91
N PHE A 42 6.57 0.30 3.41
CA PHE A 42 5.64 1.10 4.20
C PHE A 42 4.39 1.46 3.40
N GLY A 43 4.54 1.94 2.17
CA GLY A 43 3.41 2.24 1.29
C GLY A 43 2.57 1.01 0.96
N PHE A 44 3.20 -0.14 0.70
CA PHE A 44 2.51 -1.39 0.41
C PHE A 44 1.71 -1.90 1.62
N LEU A 45 2.35 -1.95 2.79
CA LEU A 45 1.68 -2.35 4.04
C LEU A 45 0.58 -1.37 4.43
N GLY A 46 0.81 -0.07 4.27
CA GLY A 46 -0.19 0.96 4.52
C GLY A 46 -1.42 0.77 3.63
N CYS A 47 -1.22 0.48 2.35
CA CYS A 47 -2.33 0.18 1.43
C CYS A 47 -3.13 -1.06 1.89
N ILE A 48 -2.45 -2.15 2.24
CA ILE A 48 -3.10 -3.36 2.76
C ILE A 48 -3.89 -3.05 4.03
N LEU A 49 -3.27 -2.33 4.98
CA LEU A 49 -3.90 -1.96 6.24
C LEU A 49 -5.16 -1.12 6.02
N ILE A 50 -5.12 -0.16 5.10
CA ILE A 50 -6.29 0.66 4.76
C ILE A 50 -7.39 -0.20 4.14
N VAL A 51 -7.06 -1.09 3.20
CA VAL A 51 -8.07 -1.96 2.56
C VAL A 51 -8.71 -2.91 3.59
N VAL A 52 -7.90 -3.60 4.38
CA VAL A 52 -8.37 -4.55 5.39
C VAL A 52 -9.13 -3.83 6.49
N GLY A 53 -8.59 -2.72 6.99
CA GLY A 53 -9.24 -1.90 8.01
C GLY A 53 -10.57 -1.33 7.53
N SER A 54 -10.63 -0.82 6.30
CA SER A 54 -11.89 -0.32 5.71
C SER A 54 -12.91 -1.44 5.55
N LYS A 55 -12.49 -2.64 5.16
CA LYS A 55 -13.39 -3.79 5.04
C LYS A 55 -13.90 -4.27 6.40
N ALA A 56 -13.04 -4.27 7.41
CA ALA A 56 -13.40 -4.65 8.78
C ALA A 56 -14.39 -3.65 9.40
N LEU A 57 -14.12 -2.34 9.27
CA LEU A 57 -15.03 -1.29 9.71
C LEU A 57 -16.35 -1.33 8.95
N GLY A 58 -16.28 -1.53 7.63
CA GLY A 58 -17.45 -1.72 6.78
C GLY A 58 -18.31 -2.87 7.26
N HIS A 59 -17.74 -4.07 7.42
CA HIS A 59 -18.49 -5.27 7.78
C HIS A 59 -19.01 -5.27 9.22
N HIS A 60 -18.24 -4.73 10.18
CA HIS A 60 -18.58 -4.82 11.59
C HIS A 60 -19.49 -3.69 12.08
N TRP A 61 -19.45 -2.52 11.44
CA TRP A 61 -20.16 -1.34 11.94
C TRP A 61 -21.02 -0.63 10.89
N LEU A 62 -20.52 -0.47 9.66
CA LEU A 62 -21.16 0.43 8.69
C LEU A 62 -22.15 -0.28 7.75
N GLN A 63 -21.95 -1.57 7.45
CA GLN A 63 -22.89 -2.37 6.68
C GLN A 63 -24.14 -2.59 7.51
N LYS A 64 -25.24 -2.10 6.98
CA LYS A 64 -26.58 -2.32 7.48
C LYS A 64 -27.16 -3.52 6.74
N ASP A 65 -27.89 -4.39 7.44
CA ASP A 65 -28.63 -5.47 6.80
C ASP A 65 -29.61 -4.92 5.76
N GLU A 66 -29.82 -5.70 4.71
CA GLU A 66 -30.64 -5.32 3.55
C GLU A 66 -32.09 -5.04 3.96
N ASP A 67 -32.56 -5.68 5.05
CA ASP A 67 -33.90 -5.50 5.62
C ASP A 67 -34.08 -4.29 6.53
N TYR A 68 -33.06 -3.43 6.71
CA TYR A 68 -33.16 -2.29 7.62
C TYR A 68 -34.21 -1.23 7.22
N TYR A 69 -34.66 -1.22 5.96
CA TYR A 69 -35.71 -0.33 5.48
C TYR A 69 -37.01 -1.07 5.10
N SER A 70 -37.12 -2.36 5.47
CA SER A 70 -38.27 -3.21 5.14
C SER A 70 -39.47 -3.03 6.08
N ASP A 71 -39.45 -2.02 6.96
CA ASP A 71 -40.59 -1.54 7.77
C ASP A 71 -40.89 -0.06 7.47
#